data_AF-A0A3D3VQU9-F1
#
_entry.id   AF-A0A3D3VQU9-F1
#
_cell.length_a   1.000
_cell.length_b   1.000
_cell.length_c   1.000
_cell.angle_alpha   90.00
_cell.angle_beta   90.00
_cell.angle_gamma   90.00
#
_symmetry.space_group_name_H-M   'P 1'
#
loop_
_entity.id
_entity.type
_entity.pdbx_description
1 polymer ?
#
loop_
_entity_poly.entity_id
_entity_poly.type
_entity_poly.pdbx_seq_one_letter_code
_entity_poly.pdbx_strand_id
1 'polypeptide(L)'
;MKPRPPAQDYFAEIATQTVVPQRPGLRPAPQATCPPKKLPWRAGPLDSPRPLAPKIETADDLQKALLEARRHHAPFLENHAPAMPSLRTKQEIHQFQWRVESDQDRREFSSLLEGKGGWQEVRLPHYGPPLGKAATLYRTEFELESSVASREDVVLGFGGVDYACQVYLNGMCVGTHEGFFEEFEFSCREALRPGKNVLLVRVENDFTMLGSQKDGQAINGDKIYAATGLGYNEP
;
A
#
# COMPACT_ATOMS: atom_id res chain seq x y z
N MET A 1 -11.89 -35.96 39.83
CA MET A 1 -11.21 -35.67 38.55
C MET A 1 -9.97 -34.84 38.84
N LYS A 2 -8.76 -35.34 38.51
CA LYS A 2 -7.55 -34.50 38.56
C LYS A 2 -7.57 -33.57 37.34
N PRO A 3 -7.28 -32.26 37.50
CA PRO A 3 -7.23 -31.34 36.37
C PRO A 3 -6.11 -31.77 35.41
N ARG A 4 -6.42 -31.77 34.10
CA ARG A 4 -5.44 -31.98 33.04
C ARG A 4 -4.43 -30.83 33.11
N PRO A 5 -3.11 -31.09 33.10
CA PRO A 5 -2.12 -30.02 33.05
C PRO A 5 -2.39 -29.14 31.82
N PRO A 6 -2.17 -27.80 31.91
CA PRO A 6 -2.38 -26.91 30.79
C PRO A 6 -1.53 -27.38 29.61
N ALA A 7 -2.13 -27.40 28.42
CA ALA A 7 -1.40 -27.66 27.19
C ALA A 7 -0.26 -26.64 27.07
N GLN A 8 0.91 -27.12 26.66
CA GLN A 8 2.08 -26.30 26.42
C GLN A 8 1.72 -25.21 25.40
N ASP A 9 1.94 -23.94 25.77
CA ASP A 9 1.57 -22.79 24.94
C ASP A 9 2.50 -22.72 23.71
N TYR A 10 1.92 -22.99 22.54
CA TYR A 10 2.61 -22.99 21.25
C TYR A 10 3.30 -21.65 20.94
N PHE A 11 2.70 -20.53 21.33
CA PHE A 11 3.31 -19.22 21.09
C PHE A 11 4.45 -18.94 22.06
N ALA A 12 4.33 -19.38 23.32
CA ALA A 12 5.42 -19.31 24.28
C ALA A 12 6.62 -20.16 23.85
N GLU A 13 6.38 -21.32 23.21
CA GLU A 13 7.43 -22.18 22.67
C GLU A 13 8.16 -21.51 21.49
N ILE A 14 7.43 -20.88 20.55
CA ILE A 14 8.06 -20.09 19.47
C ILE A 14 8.90 -18.93 20.04
N ALA A 15 8.39 -18.21 21.04
CA ALA A 15 9.08 -17.07 21.62
C ALA A 15 10.33 -17.44 22.42
N THR A 16 10.37 -18.66 22.97
CA THR A 16 11.50 -19.18 23.77
C THR A 16 12.46 -20.04 22.96
N GLN A 17 12.09 -20.44 21.73
CA GLN A 17 13.01 -21.07 20.80
C GLN A 17 14.17 -20.12 20.53
N THR A 18 15.37 -20.58 20.89
CA THR A 18 16.60 -19.85 20.70
C THR A 18 16.78 -19.63 19.19
N VAL A 19 16.79 -18.36 18.78
CA VAL A 19 17.07 -17.95 17.40
C VAL A 19 18.31 -18.69 16.92
N VAL A 20 18.16 -19.51 15.87
CA VAL A 20 19.26 -20.27 15.26
C VAL A 20 20.41 -19.29 14.98
N PRO A 21 21.52 -19.35 15.72
CA PRO A 21 22.50 -18.27 15.72
C PRO A 21 23.29 -18.19 14.40
N GLN A 22 23.23 -19.22 13.56
CA GLN A 22 23.98 -19.29 12.32
C GLN A 22 23.17 -19.99 11.23
N ARG A 23 22.42 -19.22 10.45
CA ARG A 23 22.08 -19.65 9.09
C ARG A 23 23.34 -19.50 8.23
N PRO A 24 23.75 -20.52 7.46
CA PRO A 24 24.91 -20.41 6.56
C PRO A 24 24.82 -19.14 5.70
N GLY A 25 25.87 -18.31 5.73
CA GLY A 25 25.93 -17.06 4.96
C GLY A 25 25.45 -15.80 5.68
N LEU A 26 24.71 -15.90 6.80
CA LEU A 26 24.34 -14.74 7.61
C LEU A 26 25.40 -14.51 8.70
N ARG A 27 25.99 -13.31 8.71
CA ARG A 27 26.84 -12.83 9.79
C ARG A 27 26.10 -11.74 10.56
N PRO A 28 26.16 -11.71 11.89
CA PRO A 28 25.65 -10.57 12.65
C PRO A 28 26.29 -9.29 12.13
N ALA A 29 25.49 -8.23 11.94
CA ALA A 29 26.04 -6.93 11.62
C ALA A 29 26.97 -6.50 12.79
N PRO A 30 28.12 -5.87 12.50
CA PRO A 30 28.99 -5.36 13.56
C PRO A 30 28.19 -4.38 14.41
N GLN A 31 28.05 -4.69 15.69
CA GLN A 31 27.29 -3.86 16.61
C GLN A 31 28.04 -2.54 16.82
N ALA A 32 27.38 -1.42 16.56
CA ALA A 32 27.96 -0.11 16.83
C ALA A 32 28.29 -0.01 18.34
N THR A 33 29.55 0.27 18.67
CA THR A 33 29.98 0.49 20.05
C THR A 33 29.50 1.86 20.50
N CYS A 34 28.28 1.94 21.04
CA CYS A 34 27.78 3.14 21.69
C CYS A 34 28.25 3.11 23.16
N PRO A 35 28.97 4.14 23.65
CA PRO A 35 29.31 4.22 25.06
C PRO A 35 28.01 4.24 25.88
N PRO A 36 27.95 3.52 27.01
CA PRO A 36 26.73 3.44 27.81
C PRO A 36 26.31 4.84 28.28
N LYS A 37 25.18 5.33 27.77
CA LYS A 37 24.54 6.53 28.30
C LYS A 37 23.87 6.16 29.62
N LYS A 38 24.48 6.56 30.74
CA LYS A 38 23.82 6.48 32.05
C LYS A 38 22.75 7.56 32.11
N LEU A 39 21.48 7.16 32.01
CA LEU A 39 20.34 8.04 32.27
C LEU A 39 20.08 8.01 33.79
N PRO A 40 20.47 9.04 34.55
CA PRO A 40 20.25 9.04 35.98
C PRO A 40 18.75 9.07 36.26
N TRP A 41 18.21 8.00 36.83
CA TRP A 41 16.88 8.01 37.40
C TRP A 41 16.91 8.83 38.69
N ARG A 42 16.25 9.98 38.69
CA ARG A 42 15.95 10.73 39.92
C ARG A 42 14.44 10.68 40.12
N ALA A 43 13.99 10.21 41.27
CA ALA A 43 12.61 10.39 41.67
C ALA A 43 12.37 11.89 41.87
N GLY A 44 11.73 12.53 40.90
CA GLY A 44 11.23 13.89 41.01
C GLY A 44 9.83 13.91 41.62
N PRO A 45 9.33 15.06 42.10
CA PRO A 45 7.93 15.22 42.46
C PRO A 45 7.04 14.78 41.28
N LEU A 46 5.99 14.00 41.57
CA LEU A 46 4.99 13.59 40.57
C LEU A 46 4.37 14.79 39.85
N ASP A 47 4.33 15.95 40.53
CA ASP A 47 3.75 17.21 40.07
C ASP A 47 4.75 18.12 39.35
N SER A 48 5.91 17.62 38.95
CA SER A 48 6.88 18.41 38.18
C SER A 48 6.23 18.91 36.89
N PRO A 49 6.23 20.23 36.60
CA PRO A 49 5.62 20.76 35.39
C PRO A 49 6.32 20.19 34.17
N ARG A 50 5.58 19.44 33.36
CA ARG A 50 6.09 18.95 32.07
C ARG A 50 6.01 20.12 31.09
N PRO A 51 7.09 20.44 30.37
CA PRO A 51 7.01 21.43 29.32
C PRO A 51 5.96 20.96 28.30
N LEU A 52 4.92 21.78 28.12
CA LEU A 52 3.95 21.57 27.06
C LEU A 52 4.54 22.12 25.76
N ALA A 53 4.33 21.41 24.66
CA ALA A 53 4.66 21.95 23.35
C ALA A 53 3.84 23.23 23.12
N PRO A 54 4.42 24.29 22.53
CA PRO A 54 3.66 25.46 22.14
C PRO A 54 2.53 25.04 21.20
N LYS A 55 1.34 25.61 21.41
CA LYS A 55 0.18 25.30 20.60
C LYS A 55 0.38 25.88 19.19
N ILE A 56 0.07 25.09 18.17
CA ILE A 56 0.05 25.54 16.78
C ILE A 56 -1.32 26.20 16.54
N GLU A 57 -1.34 27.51 16.27
CA GLU A 57 -2.58 28.27 16.10
C GLU A 57 -2.77 28.76 14.66
N THR A 58 -1.67 28.92 13.90
CA THR A 58 -1.71 29.40 12.51
C THR A 58 -1.03 28.44 11.54
N ALA A 59 -1.30 28.61 10.24
CA ALA A 59 -0.62 27.87 9.18
C ALA A 59 0.90 28.14 9.17
N ASP A 60 1.31 29.36 9.49
CA ASP A 60 2.73 29.73 9.57
C ASP A 60 3.43 29.03 10.75
N ASP A 61 2.77 28.91 11.89
CA ASP A 61 3.29 28.14 13.04
C ASP A 61 3.48 26.67 12.67
N LEU A 62 2.52 26.09 11.95
CA LEU A 62 2.62 24.72 11.45
C LEU A 62 3.81 24.56 10.50
N GLN A 63 4.00 25.49 9.54
CA GLN A 63 5.13 25.41 8.63
C GLN A 63 6.47 25.50 9.36
N LYS A 64 6.59 26.40 10.33
CA LYS A 64 7.81 26.52 11.17
C LYS A 64 8.08 25.23 11.94
N ALA A 65 7.07 24.69 12.62
CA ALA A 65 7.18 23.44 13.37
C ALA A 65 7.58 22.26 12.47
N LEU A 66 7.01 22.16 11.26
CA LEU A 66 7.37 21.13 10.28
C LEU A 66 8.83 21.27 9.81
N LEU A 67 9.30 22.50 9.57
CA LEU A 67 10.70 22.74 9.19
C LEU A 67 11.67 22.37 10.32
N GLU A 68 11.34 22.73 11.56
CA GLU A 68 12.13 22.37 12.74
C GLU A 68 12.17 20.85 12.94
N ALA A 69 11.02 20.19 12.88
CA ALA A 69 10.92 18.73 12.97
C ALA A 69 11.75 18.05 11.87
N ARG A 70 11.63 18.49 10.61
CA ARG A 70 12.44 17.94 9.50
C ARG A 70 13.93 18.08 9.77
N ARG A 71 14.39 19.23 10.25
CA ARG A 71 15.82 19.44 10.60
C ARG A 71 16.26 18.55 11.76
N HIS A 72 15.45 18.46 12.81
CA HIS A 72 15.74 17.63 13.98
C HIS A 72 15.81 16.14 13.61
N HIS A 73 14.91 15.68 12.75
CA HIS A 73 14.82 14.27 12.34
C HIS A 73 15.74 13.89 11.18
N ALA A 74 16.28 14.85 10.42
CA ALA A 74 17.11 14.58 9.25
C ALA A 74 18.25 13.56 9.51
N PRO A 75 19.06 13.66 10.58
CA PRO A 75 20.13 12.68 10.83
C PRO A 75 19.63 11.26 11.08
N PHE A 76 18.40 11.11 11.58
CA PHE A 76 17.80 9.80 11.85
C PHE A 76 17.14 9.18 10.61
N LEU A 77 16.93 9.98 9.56
CA LEU A 77 16.39 9.56 8.27
C LEU A 77 17.49 9.38 7.22
N GLU A 78 18.76 9.56 7.59
CA GLU A 78 19.89 9.31 6.71
C GLU A 78 19.93 7.83 6.30
N ASN A 79 19.91 7.59 4.99
CA ASN A 79 20.00 6.24 4.45
C ASN A 79 21.44 5.74 4.52
N HIS A 80 21.78 5.07 5.62
CA HIS A 80 23.06 4.36 5.78
C HIS A 80 23.05 2.94 5.22
N ALA A 81 21.94 2.47 4.65
CA ALA A 81 21.89 1.15 4.04
C ALA A 81 22.77 1.13 2.79
N PRO A 82 23.56 0.06 2.55
CA PRO A 82 24.31 -0.07 1.32
C PRO A 82 23.36 -0.07 0.13
N ALA A 83 23.75 0.58 -0.97
CA ALA A 83 23.01 0.50 -2.22
C ALA A 83 22.96 -0.96 -2.68
N MET A 84 21.77 -1.56 -2.65
CA MET A 84 21.54 -2.91 -3.15
C MET A 84 21.29 -2.83 -4.66
N PRO A 85 21.96 -3.64 -5.49
CA PRO A 85 21.64 -3.68 -6.91
C PRO A 85 20.20 -4.19 -7.10
N SER A 86 19.43 -3.54 -7.96
CA SER A 86 18.12 -4.06 -8.35
C SER A 86 18.33 -5.36 -9.12
N LEU A 87 17.73 -6.44 -8.62
CA LEU A 87 17.73 -7.73 -9.31
C LEU A 87 16.57 -7.88 -10.31
N ARG A 88 15.71 -6.85 -10.39
CA ARG A 88 14.53 -6.82 -11.26
C ARG A 88 14.66 -5.71 -12.29
N THR A 89 14.40 -6.06 -13.54
CA THR A 89 14.09 -5.09 -14.59
C THR A 89 12.64 -4.65 -14.40
N LYS A 90 12.38 -3.34 -14.39
CA LYS A 90 11.04 -2.79 -14.19
C LYS A 90 10.64 -1.94 -15.39
N GLN A 91 9.40 -2.11 -15.84
CA GLN A 91 8.72 -1.21 -16.76
C GLN A 91 7.58 -0.57 -16.00
N GLU A 92 7.62 0.74 -15.81
CA GLU A 92 6.57 1.45 -15.10
C GLU A 92 5.46 1.87 -16.07
N ILE A 93 4.21 1.65 -15.66
CA ILE A 93 3.03 1.99 -16.43
C ILE A 93 2.21 2.97 -15.59
N HIS A 94 2.14 4.22 -16.05
CA HIS A 94 1.48 5.31 -15.32
C HIS A 94 0.31 5.92 -16.08
N GLN A 95 0.21 5.72 -17.39
CA GLN A 95 -0.84 6.32 -18.22
C GLN A 95 -1.97 5.31 -18.42
N PHE A 96 -3.18 5.72 -18.07
CA PHE A 96 -4.37 4.86 -18.13
C PHE A 96 -5.57 5.65 -18.66
N GLN A 97 -6.46 4.91 -19.29
CA GLN A 97 -7.83 5.28 -19.57
C GLN A 97 -8.69 4.89 -18.39
N TRP A 98 -9.47 5.83 -17.87
CA TRP A 98 -10.32 5.64 -16.71
C TRP A 98 -11.77 5.99 -16.99
N ARG A 99 -12.70 5.25 -16.36
CA ARG A 99 -14.10 5.64 -16.23
C ARG A 99 -14.79 4.92 -15.07
N VAL A 100 -15.96 5.42 -14.68
CA VAL A 100 -16.88 4.69 -13.80
C VAL A 100 -17.51 3.52 -14.57
N GLU A 101 -17.53 2.33 -13.97
CA GLU A 101 -18.12 1.15 -14.57
C GLU A 101 -19.63 1.32 -14.77
N SER A 102 -20.10 1.02 -15.98
CA SER A 102 -21.51 1.01 -16.35
C SER A 102 -22.10 -0.40 -16.42
N ASP A 103 -23.43 -0.51 -16.48
CA ASP A 103 -24.09 -1.81 -16.71
C ASP A 103 -23.76 -2.41 -18.08
N GLN A 104 -23.43 -1.57 -19.06
CA GLN A 104 -23.02 -2.03 -20.39
C GLN A 104 -21.67 -2.73 -20.34
N ASP A 105 -20.73 -2.19 -19.55
CA ASP A 105 -19.40 -2.77 -19.34
C ASP A 105 -19.49 -4.19 -18.77
N ARG A 106 -20.42 -4.41 -17.83
CA ARG A 106 -20.68 -5.72 -17.23
C ARG A 106 -21.25 -6.74 -18.23
N ARG A 107 -21.96 -6.29 -19.25
CA ARG A 107 -22.56 -7.15 -20.29
C ARG A 107 -21.62 -7.41 -21.46
N GLU A 108 -20.73 -6.46 -21.78
CA GLU A 108 -19.87 -6.48 -22.97
C GLU A 108 -18.40 -6.29 -22.61
N PHE A 109 -17.83 -7.23 -21.87
CA PHE A 109 -16.43 -7.19 -21.41
C PHE A 109 -15.41 -6.97 -22.55
N SER A 110 -15.63 -7.58 -23.72
CA SER A 110 -14.73 -7.41 -24.88
C SER A 110 -14.60 -5.94 -25.32
N SER A 111 -15.66 -5.14 -25.17
CA SER A 111 -15.64 -3.71 -25.51
C SER A 111 -14.66 -2.92 -24.63
N LEU A 112 -14.45 -3.36 -23.39
CA LEU A 112 -13.46 -2.79 -22.47
C LEU A 112 -12.05 -3.04 -23.00
N LEU A 113 -11.76 -4.28 -23.39
CA LEU A 113 -10.44 -4.65 -23.92
C LEU A 113 -10.12 -3.91 -25.22
N GLU A 114 -11.13 -3.66 -26.05
CA GLU A 114 -11.01 -2.91 -27.31
C GLU A 114 -10.92 -1.38 -27.10
N GLY A 115 -11.15 -0.88 -25.88
CA GLY A 115 -11.09 0.55 -25.59
C GLY A 115 -12.31 1.33 -26.11
N LYS A 116 -13.45 0.66 -26.33
CA LYS A 116 -14.68 1.31 -26.81
C LYS A 116 -15.35 2.14 -25.70
N GLY A 117 -16.07 3.18 -26.11
CA GLY A 117 -16.81 4.08 -25.22
C GLY A 117 -16.02 5.32 -24.79
N GLY A 118 -16.58 6.10 -23.87
CA GLY A 118 -15.94 7.31 -23.34
C GLY A 118 -14.92 6.95 -22.25
N TRP A 119 -13.66 7.29 -22.48
CA TRP A 119 -12.58 7.12 -21.49
C TRP A 119 -11.94 8.48 -21.21
N GLN A 120 -11.58 8.70 -19.96
CA GLN A 120 -10.77 9.83 -19.54
C GLN A 120 -9.31 9.39 -19.42
N GLU A 121 -8.39 10.13 -20.00
CA GLU A 121 -6.96 9.88 -19.80
C GLU A 121 -6.53 10.38 -18.41
N VAL A 122 -5.87 9.51 -17.65
CA VAL A 122 -5.41 9.77 -16.29
C VAL A 122 -3.97 9.28 -16.11
N ARG A 123 -3.29 9.83 -15.10
CA ARG A 123 -1.95 9.39 -14.71
C ARG A 123 -1.99 8.87 -13.27
N LEU A 124 -1.40 7.69 -13.05
CA LEU A 124 -1.26 7.13 -11.71
C LEU A 124 -0.15 7.84 -10.92
N PRO A 125 -0.29 7.97 -9.58
CA PRO A 125 -1.47 7.60 -8.79
C PRO A 125 -2.67 8.50 -9.11
N HIS A 126 -3.84 7.89 -9.31
CA HIS A 126 -5.10 8.58 -9.58
C HIS A 126 -6.10 8.21 -8.50
N TYR A 127 -6.72 9.22 -7.90
CA TYR A 127 -7.74 9.09 -6.87
C TYR A 127 -8.77 10.20 -7.05
N GLY A 128 -9.98 9.98 -6.60
CA GLY A 128 -11.06 10.93 -6.82
C GLY A 128 -12.44 10.30 -6.62
N PRO A 129 -13.50 11.05 -6.96
CA PRO A 129 -14.86 10.51 -6.96
C PRO A 129 -15.00 9.31 -7.91
N PRO A 130 -16.01 8.44 -7.71
CA PRO A 130 -17.12 8.56 -6.75
C PRO A 130 -16.80 8.09 -5.33
N LEU A 131 -17.38 8.79 -4.35
CA LEU A 131 -17.33 8.39 -2.94
C LEU A 131 -18.34 7.27 -2.63
N GLY A 132 -17.95 6.36 -1.75
CA GLY A 132 -18.78 5.22 -1.33
C GLY A 132 -18.82 4.11 -2.37
N LYS A 133 -19.91 3.33 -2.35
CA LYS A 133 -20.02 2.13 -3.19
C LYS A 133 -20.04 2.46 -4.68
N ALA A 134 -19.01 2.04 -5.38
CA ALA A 134 -18.86 2.23 -6.82
C ALA A 134 -17.82 1.25 -7.39
N ALA A 135 -17.82 1.10 -8.71
CA ALA A 135 -16.76 0.41 -9.43
C ALA A 135 -16.23 1.32 -10.53
N THR A 136 -14.92 1.30 -10.73
CA THR A 136 -14.23 2.06 -11.76
C THR A 136 -13.30 1.14 -12.55
N LEU A 137 -13.02 1.52 -13.78
CA LEU A 137 -12.22 0.75 -14.71
C LEU A 137 -11.00 1.57 -15.08
N TYR A 138 -9.82 0.96 -14.99
CA TYR A 138 -8.56 1.48 -15.50
C TYR A 138 -8.08 0.56 -16.62
N ARG A 139 -7.83 1.11 -17.79
CA ARG A 139 -7.37 0.38 -18.97
C ARG A 139 -6.09 1.01 -19.49
N THR A 140 -5.15 0.20 -19.95
CA THR A 140 -3.99 0.71 -20.69
C THR A 140 -3.49 -0.34 -21.67
N GLU A 141 -2.82 0.14 -22.72
CA GLU A 141 -2.12 -0.70 -23.67
C GLU A 141 -0.62 -0.46 -23.52
N PHE A 142 0.16 -1.52 -23.51
CA PHE A 142 1.60 -1.41 -23.40
C PHE A 142 2.30 -2.40 -24.32
N GLU A 143 3.45 -1.98 -24.84
CA GLU A 143 4.33 -2.84 -25.62
C GLU A 143 5.29 -3.55 -24.68
N LEU A 144 5.43 -4.86 -24.86
CA LEU A 144 6.40 -5.69 -24.17
C LEU A 144 7.57 -5.99 -25.11
N GLU A 145 8.79 -5.66 -24.68
CA GLU A 145 9.98 -6.06 -25.43
C GLU A 145 10.08 -7.58 -25.52
N SER A 146 10.50 -8.09 -26.69
CA SER A 146 10.66 -9.52 -26.95
C SER A 146 11.62 -10.20 -25.96
N SER A 147 12.58 -9.42 -25.42
CA SER A 147 13.55 -9.82 -24.40
C SER A 147 12.92 -10.16 -23.03
N VAL A 148 11.75 -9.58 -22.73
CA VAL A 148 11.01 -9.82 -21.48
C VAL A 148 10.05 -11.00 -21.65
N ALA A 149 9.46 -11.17 -22.83
CA ALA A 149 8.59 -12.30 -23.13
C ALA A 149 9.26 -13.68 -22.98
N SER A 150 10.60 -13.74 -23.07
CA SER A 150 11.39 -14.96 -22.87
C SER A 150 11.77 -15.24 -21.41
N ARG A 151 11.45 -14.35 -20.47
CA ARG A 151 11.69 -14.56 -19.03
C ARG A 151 10.65 -15.52 -18.45
N GLU A 152 11.08 -16.31 -17.47
CA GLU A 152 10.21 -17.26 -16.75
C GLU A 152 9.38 -16.54 -15.68
N ASP A 153 9.99 -15.63 -14.92
CA ASP A 153 9.32 -14.87 -13.86
C ASP A 153 8.99 -13.45 -14.31
N VAL A 154 7.73 -13.23 -14.71
CA VAL A 154 7.19 -11.90 -15.01
C VAL A 154 5.96 -11.65 -14.14
N VAL A 155 5.99 -10.52 -13.42
CA VAL A 155 4.95 -10.13 -12.48
C VAL A 155 4.39 -8.74 -12.80
N LEU A 156 3.10 -8.55 -12.55
CA LEU A 156 2.47 -7.25 -12.46
C LEU A 156 2.48 -6.81 -10.99
N GLY A 157 3.21 -5.74 -10.68
CA GLY A 157 3.29 -5.18 -9.33
C GLY A 157 2.42 -3.95 -9.16
N PHE A 158 1.76 -3.85 -8.01
CA PHE A 158 0.88 -2.75 -7.63
C PHE A 158 1.36 -2.15 -6.32
N GLY A 159 1.54 -0.83 -6.29
CA GLY A 159 1.87 -0.10 -5.05
C GLY A 159 0.71 -0.02 -4.04
N GLY A 160 -0.51 -0.30 -4.51
CA GLY A 160 -1.73 -0.29 -3.70
C GLY A 160 -2.96 0.06 -4.55
N VAL A 161 -4.11 -0.49 -4.18
CA VAL A 161 -5.40 -0.19 -4.81
C VAL A 161 -6.46 -0.04 -3.73
N ASP A 162 -7.23 1.05 -3.77
CA ASP A 162 -8.25 1.33 -2.75
C ASP A 162 -9.68 1.03 -3.28
N TYR A 163 -10.46 0.07 -2.74
CA TYR A 163 -10.11 -0.89 -1.68
C TYR A 163 -9.97 -2.33 -2.19
N ALA A 164 -10.64 -2.69 -3.28
CA ALA A 164 -10.54 -4.02 -3.88
C ALA A 164 -10.40 -3.94 -5.39
N CYS A 165 -9.76 -4.94 -6.00
CA CYS A 165 -9.65 -4.98 -7.45
C CYS A 165 -9.66 -6.38 -8.05
N GLN A 166 -10.06 -6.44 -9.32
CA GLN A 166 -9.84 -7.57 -10.22
C GLN A 166 -8.94 -7.09 -11.36
N VAL A 167 -7.89 -7.87 -11.64
CA VAL A 167 -6.89 -7.53 -12.67
C VAL A 167 -7.01 -8.50 -13.84
N TYR A 168 -7.13 -7.94 -15.03
CA TYR A 168 -7.23 -8.68 -16.29
C TYR A 168 -6.11 -8.28 -17.23
N LEU A 169 -5.41 -9.28 -17.78
CA LEU A 169 -4.39 -9.08 -18.79
C LEU A 169 -4.79 -9.84 -20.06
N ASN A 170 -4.91 -9.12 -21.16
CA ASN A 170 -5.37 -9.65 -22.45
C ASN A 170 -6.69 -10.44 -22.37
N GLY A 171 -7.57 -10.02 -21.45
CA GLY A 171 -8.86 -10.64 -21.18
C GLY A 171 -8.85 -11.80 -20.17
N MET A 172 -7.68 -12.25 -19.72
CA MET A 172 -7.55 -13.28 -18.69
C MET A 172 -7.47 -12.62 -17.31
N CYS A 173 -8.30 -13.06 -16.37
CA CYS A 173 -8.17 -12.64 -14.96
C CYS A 173 -6.88 -13.22 -14.39
N VAL A 174 -5.96 -12.37 -13.95
CA VAL A 174 -4.67 -12.79 -13.35
C VAL A 174 -4.71 -12.79 -11.83
N GLY A 175 -5.72 -12.14 -11.22
CA GLY A 175 -5.88 -12.14 -9.77
C GLY A 175 -6.85 -11.09 -9.26
N THR A 176 -7.08 -11.16 -7.94
CA THR A 176 -7.88 -10.22 -7.17
C THR A 176 -7.12 -9.81 -5.92
N HIS A 177 -7.30 -8.58 -5.47
CA HIS A 177 -6.73 -8.09 -4.21
C HIS A 177 -7.76 -7.27 -3.45
N GLU A 178 -7.67 -7.32 -2.12
CA GLU A 178 -8.47 -6.51 -1.20
C GLU A 178 -7.53 -5.96 -0.13
N GLY A 179 -7.55 -4.64 0.05
CA GLY A 179 -6.68 -3.92 0.96
C GLY A 179 -5.95 -2.76 0.28
N PHE A 180 -5.86 -1.63 1.00
CA PHE A 180 -5.18 -0.42 0.50
C PHE A 180 -3.70 -0.33 0.93
N PHE A 181 -3.33 -0.99 2.04
CA PHE A 181 -2.09 -0.70 2.77
C PHE A 181 -0.91 -1.61 2.42
N GLU A 182 -1.05 -2.51 1.45
CA GLU A 182 -0.04 -3.49 1.09
C GLU A 182 0.21 -3.49 -0.42
N GLU A 183 1.48 -3.54 -0.81
CA GLU A 183 1.87 -3.80 -2.19
C GLU A 183 1.60 -5.26 -2.53
N PHE A 184 1.14 -5.54 -3.76
CA PHE A 184 0.88 -6.91 -4.19
C PHE A 184 1.35 -7.16 -5.62
N GLU A 185 1.63 -8.42 -5.92
CA GLU A 185 2.15 -8.86 -7.21
C GLU A 185 1.36 -10.08 -7.73
N PHE A 186 1.13 -10.12 -9.04
CA PHE A 186 0.56 -11.29 -9.73
C PHE A 186 1.53 -11.81 -10.78
N SER A 187 1.77 -13.13 -10.79
CA SER A 187 2.43 -13.77 -11.93
C SER A 187 1.54 -13.65 -13.16
N CYS A 188 2.09 -13.10 -14.24
CA CYS A 188 1.31 -12.78 -15.45
C CYS A 188 1.88 -13.42 -16.72
N ARG A 189 2.92 -14.25 -16.58
CA ARG A 189 3.66 -14.86 -17.69
C ARG A 189 2.77 -15.60 -18.70
N GLU A 190 1.74 -16.28 -18.23
CA GLU A 190 0.83 -17.06 -19.08
C GLU A 190 -0.15 -16.20 -19.87
N ALA A 191 -0.49 -15.01 -19.36
CA ALA A 191 -1.39 -14.08 -20.04
C ALA A 191 -0.66 -13.11 -20.99
N LEU A 192 0.65 -12.92 -20.82
CA LEU A 192 1.45 -12.02 -21.66
C LEU A 192 1.61 -12.53 -23.09
N ARG A 193 1.68 -11.58 -24.02
CA ARG A 193 1.92 -11.81 -25.44
C ARG A 193 3.11 -10.95 -25.90
N PRO A 194 3.92 -11.39 -26.88
CA PRO A 194 4.91 -10.52 -27.49
C PRO A 194 4.26 -9.28 -28.12
N GLY A 195 4.88 -8.11 -27.95
CA GLY A 195 4.37 -6.83 -28.47
C GLY A 195 3.23 -6.28 -27.62
N LYS A 196 2.11 -5.91 -28.27
CA LYS A 196 1.00 -5.21 -27.64
C LYS A 196 0.23 -6.09 -26.65
N ASN A 197 0.09 -5.58 -25.42
CA ASN A 197 -0.74 -6.15 -24.38
C ASN A 197 -1.76 -5.13 -23.89
N VAL A 198 -2.90 -5.61 -23.39
CA VAL A 198 -3.96 -4.78 -22.79
C VAL A 198 -4.13 -5.18 -21.33
N LEU A 199 -3.93 -4.22 -20.43
CA LEU A 199 -4.21 -4.35 -19.01
C LEU A 199 -5.52 -3.64 -18.70
N LEU A 200 -6.41 -4.33 -17.98
CA LEU A 200 -7.64 -3.78 -17.44
C LEU A 200 -7.70 -4.10 -15.95
N VAL A 201 -7.91 -3.09 -15.13
CA VAL A 201 -8.06 -3.19 -13.68
C VAL A 201 -9.42 -2.64 -13.31
N ARG A 202 -10.26 -3.51 -12.77
CA ARG A 202 -11.55 -3.12 -12.20
C ARG A 202 -11.35 -2.88 -10.72
N VAL A 203 -11.63 -1.66 -10.26
CA VAL A 203 -11.46 -1.23 -8.87
C VAL A 203 -12.83 -1.02 -8.25
N GLU A 204 -13.06 -1.65 -7.11
CA GLU A 204 -14.26 -1.50 -6.31
C GLU A 204 -13.97 -0.59 -5.11
N ASN A 205 -14.88 0.37 -4.90
CA ASN A 205 -14.93 1.21 -3.72
C ASN A 205 -16.16 0.85 -2.87
N ASP A 206 -16.08 1.06 -1.57
CA ASP A 206 -17.19 0.84 -0.64
C ASP A 206 -17.13 1.86 0.52
N PHE A 207 -18.21 1.91 1.31
CA PHE A 207 -18.26 2.70 2.52
C PHE A 207 -17.38 2.10 3.61
N THR A 208 -16.95 2.96 4.55
CA THR A 208 -16.15 2.47 5.68
C THR A 208 -17.03 1.74 6.70
N MET A 209 -16.46 0.74 7.37
CA MET A 209 -17.11 0.05 8.49
C MET A 209 -17.29 0.92 9.74
N LEU A 210 -16.60 2.08 9.82
CA LEU A 210 -16.63 3.02 10.94
C LEU A 210 -17.77 4.04 10.88
N GLY A 211 -18.69 3.91 9.93
CA GLY A 211 -19.80 4.84 9.72
C GLY A 211 -19.50 5.89 8.65
N SER A 212 -20.35 5.93 7.64
CA SER A 212 -20.43 6.99 6.64
C SER A 212 -21.84 7.59 6.64
N GLN A 213 -21.97 8.83 6.14
CA GLN A 213 -23.27 9.47 5.94
C GLN A 213 -23.51 9.66 4.45
N LYS A 214 -24.66 9.20 3.95
CA LYS A 214 -25.10 9.45 2.58
C LYS A 214 -26.59 9.74 2.60
N ASP A 215 -26.98 10.86 1.98
CA ASP A 215 -28.37 11.31 1.90
C ASP A 215 -29.08 11.38 3.28
N GLY A 216 -28.32 11.73 4.33
CA GLY A 216 -28.82 11.82 5.71
C GLY A 216 -29.00 10.49 6.44
N GLN A 217 -28.59 9.37 5.84
CA GLN A 217 -28.63 8.05 6.44
C GLN A 217 -27.23 7.55 6.79
N ALA A 218 -27.12 6.92 7.97
CA ALA A 218 -25.91 6.21 8.36
C ALA A 218 -25.77 4.93 7.55
N ILE A 219 -24.67 4.79 6.83
CA ILE A 219 -24.34 3.62 6.01
C ILE A 219 -22.97 3.09 6.46
N ASN A 220 -22.88 1.77 6.57
CA ASN A 220 -21.62 1.05 6.77
C ASN A 220 -21.34 0.21 5.53
N GLY A 221 -20.07 0.07 5.19
CA GLY A 221 -19.59 -0.90 4.21
C GLY A 221 -18.49 -1.76 4.81
N ASP A 222 -17.79 -2.49 3.96
CA ASP A 222 -16.79 -3.48 4.39
C ASP A 222 -15.37 -2.91 4.47
N LYS A 223 -15.17 -1.69 3.95
CA LYS A 223 -13.85 -1.03 3.90
C LYS A 223 -13.39 -0.60 5.30
N ILE A 224 -12.18 -0.98 5.71
CA ILE A 224 -11.64 -0.65 7.04
C ILE A 224 -11.34 0.85 7.19
N TYR A 225 -10.86 1.50 6.13
CA TYR A 225 -10.41 2.88 6.16
C TYR A 225 -10.68 3.58 4.83
N ALA A 226 -11.08 4.85 4.88
CA ALA A 226 -11.05 5.76 3.74
C ALA A 226 -10.46 7.10 4.19
N ALA A 227 -9.70 7.76 3.31
CA ALA A 227 -9.20 9.11 3.57
C ALA A 227 -10.36 10.13 3.45
N THR A 228 -11.10 10.33 4.54
CA THR A 228 -12.27 11.23 4.59
C THR A 228 -12.03 12.49 5.44
N GLY A 229 -10.79 12.72 5.87
CA GLY A 229 -10.42 13.80 6.80
C GLY A 229 -9.91 15.09 6.14
N LEU A 230 -9.73 16.13 6.98
CA LEU A 230 -9.09 17.39 6.60
C LEU A 230 -7.68 17.13 6.03
N GLY A 231 -7.42 17.59 4.81
CA GLY A 231 -6.19 17.29 4.05
C GLY A 231 -6.43 16.45 2.79
N TYR A 232 -7.65 15.96 2.57
CA TYR A 232 -8.10 15.48 1.26
C TYR A 232 -8.17 16.68 0.29
N ASN A 233 -7.09 16.90 -0.46
CA ASN A 233 -7.11 17.82 -1.58
C ASN A 233 -7.59 17.02 -2.79
N GLU A 234 -8.70 17.45 -3.42
CA GLU A 234 -9.03 16.97 -4.75
C GLU A 234 -7.84 17.24 -5.70
N PRO A 235 -7.51 16.32 -6.63
CA PRO A 235 -6.42 16.53 -7.57
C PRO A 235 -6.57 17.81 -8.41
#